data_AF-A0A542XE28-F1
#
_entry.id   AF-A0A542XE28-F1
#
_cell.length_a   1.000
_cell.length_b   1.000
_cell.length_c   1.000
_cell.angle_alpha   90.00
_cell.angle_beta   90.00
_cell.angle_gamma   90.00
#
_symmetry.space_group_name_H-M   'P 1'
#
loop_
_entity.id
_entity.type
_entity.pdbx_description
1 polymer ?
#
loop_
_entity_poly.entity_id
_entity_poly.type
_entity_poly.pdbx_seq_one_letter_code
_entity_poly.pdbx_strand_id
1 'polypeptide(L)'
;MSTALEHQHARRPYVFDPARYAHTFLAFESSGGAVDPQPVPRKVWCAWTGDNEMSPNRAAGLESIRAANPEAEVILVTAENLDSFVLPEHPFHPIYPHLSYVHRSDYLRCYLMHHYGGAYTDIKRQRGSLTDAIDILNDRADLWIVGASQDGLPARIDGESRLDRDCRRNYDILPSGGAFAIRPQTALTTAWWAEVNRRADYYYDLTKTNPGGIWGRDDPGIDNVGAGDAKRFNPNYPIHWNVLQANVFEPLCLKHQDRIFLDERFHPSRLDYR
;
A
#
# COMPACT_ATOMS: atom_id res chain seq x y z
N MET A 1 1.68 19.90 24.19
CA MET A 1 2.12 19.18 22.96
C MET A 1 3.42 18.41 23.22
N SER A 2 3.45 17.48 24.20
CA SER A 2 4.73 16.86 24.63
C SER A 2 4.66 15.36 24.95
N THR A 3 3.53 14.67 24.76
CA THR A 3 3.36 13.31 25.30
C THR A 3 3.12 12.22 24.25
N ALA A 4 2.95 12.58 22.97
CA ALA A 4 2.81 11.60 21.88
C ALA A 4 4.15 11.15 21.28
N LEU A 5 5.18 12.01 21.32
CA LEU A 5 6.52 11.72 20.78
C LEU A 5 7.33 10.75 21.66
N GLU A 6 7.00 10.58 22.94
CA GLU A 6 7.79 9.78 23.88
C GLU A 6 7.47 8.28 23.88
N HIS A 7 6.37 7.85 23.24
CA HIS A 7 5.92 6.46 23.33
C HIS A 7 6.52 5.50 22.28
N GLN A 8 7.48 5.91 21.46
CA GLN A 8 8.09 5.04 20.45
C GLN A 8 9.61 4.88 20.51
N HIS A 9 10.21 4.96 21.70
CA HIS A 9 11.66 4.77 21.89
C HIS A 9 12.07 3.45 22.57
N ALA A 10 11.19 2.44 22.63
CA ALA A 10 11.45 1.20 23.39
C ALA A 10 11.81 -0.05 22.57
N ARG A 11 11.79 -0.03 21.22
CA ARG A 11 12.08 -1.21 20.40
C ARG A 11 13.29 -0.97 19.50
N ARG A 12 14.26 -1.88 19.51
CA ARG A 12 15.50 -1.75 18.72
C ARG A 12 15.13 -1.71 17.24
N PRO A 13 15.63 -0.73 16.47
CA PRO A 13 15.40 -0.67 15.03
C PRO A 13 15.96 -1.94 14.37
N TYR A 14 15.27 -2.44 13.35
CA TYR A 14 15.77 -3.55 12.56
C TYR A 14 16.95 -3.05 11.70
N VAL A 15 18.10 -3.70 11.82
CA VAL A 15 19.29 -3.36 11.02
C VAL A 15 19.33 -4.26 9.79
N PHE A 16 19.05 -3.68 8.62
CA PHE A 16 19.10 -4.39 7.36
C PHE A 16 20.53 -4.82 7.02
N ASP A 17 20.68 -6.09 6.65
CA ASP A 17 21.94 -6.69 6.24
C ASP A 17 21.83 -7.12 4.76
N PRO A 18 22.40 -6.34 3.81
CA PRO A 18 22.28 -6.63 2.38
C PRO A 18 22.75 -8.04 2.01
N ALA A 19 23.74 -8.59 2.71
CA ALA A 19 24.26 -9.92 2.42
C ALA A 19 23.22 -11.02 2.68
N ARG A 20 22.30 -10.82 3.64
CA ARG A 20 21.22 -11.78 3.93
C ARG A 20 20.18 -11.87 2.83
N TYR A 21 20.04 -10.82 2.02
CA TYR A 21 18.98 -10.68 1.02
C TYR A 21 19.51 -10.50 -0.40
N ALA A 22 20.80 -10.78 -0.64
CA ALA A 22 21.46 -10.63 -1.94
C ALA A 22 20.80 -11.45 -3.09
N HIS A 23 19.98 -12.44 -2.76
CA HIS A 23 19.27 -13.31 -3.70
C HIS A 23 17.77 -12.96 -3.85
N THR A 24 17.31 -11.89 -3.20
CA THR A 24 15.93 -11.41 -3.30
C THR A 24 15.89 -10.13 -4.13
N PHE A 25 14.68 -9.67 -4.46
CA PHE A 25 14.51 -8.42 -5.20
C PHE A 25 15.03 -7.17 -4.44
N LEU A 26 15.28 -7.28 -3.13
CA LEU A 26 15.83 -6.20 -2.31
C LEU A 26 17.28 -5.84 -2.67
N ALA A 27 17.98 -6.74 -3.37
CA ALA A 27 19.34 -6.51 -3.87
C ALA A 27 19.37 -5.67 -5.16
N PHE A 28 18.23 -5.47 -5.82
CA PHE A 28 18.16 -4.58 -6.97
C PHE A 28 18.22 -3.14 -6.47
N GLU A 29 19.35 -2.49 -6.73
CA GLU A 29 19.45 -1.04 -6.57
C GLU A 29 18.70 -0.38 -7.73
N SER A 30 17.71 0.45 -7.40
CA SER A 30 17.05 1.29 -8.38
C SER A 30 18.06 2.32 -8.89
N SER A 31 18.18 2.45 -10.21
CA SER A 31 19.13 3.35 -10.89
C SER A 31 18.83 4.85 -10.72
N GLY A 32 17.94 5.22 -9.80
CA GLY A 32 17.68 6.60 -9.41
C GLY A 32 18.62 7.00 -8.28
N GLY A 33 19.49 7.98 -8.53
CA GLY A 33 20.28 8.62 -7.47
C GLY A 33 19.38 9.22 -6.39
N ALA A 34 19.95 9.57 -5.24
CA ALA A 34 19.24 10.29 -4.20
C ALA A 34 18.66 11.60 -4.77
N VAL A 35 17.35 11.64 -5.00
CA VAL A 35 16.64 12.86 -5.37
C VAL A 35 16.38 13.65 -4.09
N ASP A 36 16.55 14.97 -4.13
CA ASP A 36 16.16 15.82 -3.02
C ASP A 36 14.69 15.56 -2.65
N PRO A 37 14.39 15.37 -1.36
CA PRO A 37 13.04 15.01 -0.93
C PRO A 37 12.05 16.11 -1.33
N GLN A 38 11.19 15.79 -2.29
CA GLN A 38 10.12 16.69 -2.72
C GLN A 38 9.10 16.88 -1.59
N PRO A 39 8.52 18.09 -1.43
CA PRO A 39 7.38 18.29 -0.55
C PRO A 39 6.26 17.29 -0.88
N VAL A 40 5.67 16.73 0.17
CA VAL A 40 4.56 15.78 0.06
C VAL A 40 3.26 16.58 -0.11
N PRO A 41 2.51 16.40 -1.21
CA PRO A 41 1.27 17.14 -1.43
C PRO A 41 0.20 16.69 -0.44
N ARG A 42 -0.67 17.61 -0.02
CA ARG A 42 -1.86 17.33 0.81
C ARG A 42 -2.98 16.68 -0.02
N LYS A 43 -2.72 15.46 -0.50
CA LYS A 43 -3.66 14.62 -1.24
C LYS A 43 -3.86 13.30 -0.48
N VAL A 44 -5.11 12.89 -0.34
CA VAL A 44 -5.48 11.59 0.24
C VAL A 44 -6.16 10.77 -0.84
N TRP A 45 -5.52 9.68 -1.24
CA TRP A 45 -5.95 8.81 -2.32
C TRP A 45 -6.76 7.64 -1.78
N CYS A 46 -7.90 7.38 -2.43
CA CYS A 46 -8.74 6.20 -2.26
C CYS A 46 -8.99 5.58 -3.65
N ALA A 47 -9.13 4.26 -3.74
CA ALA A 47 -9.41 3.58 -5.01
C ALA A 47 -10.72 2.78 -4.95
N TRP A 48 -11.57 2.98 -5.96
CA TRP A 48 -12.77 2.17 -6.23
C TRP A 48 -13.01 2.09 -7.75
N THR A 49 -12.18 1.31 -8.43
CA THR A 49 -12.15 1.23 -9.91
C THR A 49 -12.93 0.05 -10.50
N GLY A 50 -13.65 -0.69 -9.67
CA GLY A 50 -14.56 -1.73 -10.13
C GLY A 50 -15.83 -1.12 -10.72
N ASP A 51 -16.59 -1.91 -11.48
CA ASP A 51 -17.93 -1.53 -11.94
C ASP A 51 -19.03 -1.82 -10.90
N ASN A 52 -18.64 -2.40 -9.76
CA ASN A 52 -19.55 -2.74 -8.67
C ASN A 52 -19.86 -1.53 -7.80
N GLU A 53 -21.10 -1.48 -7.31
CA GLU A 53 -21.55 -0.45 -6.39
C GLU A 53 -20.74 -0.46 -5.08
N MET A 54 -20.42 0.73 -4.58
CA MET A 54 -19.82 0.91 -3.26
C MET A 54 -20.85 0.61 -2.18
N SER A 55 -20.51 -0.27 -1.22
CA SER A 55 -21.43 -0.57 -0.13
C SER A 55 -21.71 0.66 0.75
N PRO A 56 -22.86 0.73 1.46
CA PRO A 56 -23.15 1.83 2.38
C PRO A 56 -22.04 2.05 3.43
N ASN A 57 -21.41 0.97 3.91
CA ASN A 57 -20.33 1.05 4.89
C ASN A 57 -19.05 1.65 4.29
N ARG A 58 -18.72 1.32 3.04
CA ARG A 58 -17.61 1.96 2.31
C ARG A 58 -17.92 3.42 2.00
N ALA A 59 -19.15 3.75 1.59
CA ALA A 59 -19.56 5.14 1.35
C ALA A 59 -19.45 5.99 2.63
N ALA A 60 -19.93 5.48 3.76
CA ALA A 60 -19.79 6.13 5.07
C ALA A 60 -18.30 6.24 5.50
N GLY A 61 -17.48 5.25 5.14
CA GLY A 61 -16.03 5.30 5.31
C GLY A 61 -15.39 6.46 4.54
N LEU A 62 -15.75 6.64 3.27
CA LEU A 62 -15.25 7.73 2.43
C LEU A 62 -15.61 9.11 2.99
N GLU A 63 -16.86 9.29 3.44
CA GLU A 63 -17.28 10.53 4.09
C GLU A 63 -16.51 10.78 5.40
N SER A 64 -16.26 9.72 6.18
CA SER A 64 -15.42 9.82 7.38
C SER A 64 -13.98 10.22 7.06
N ILE A 65 -13.40 9.74 5.94
CA ILE A 65 -12.06 10.13 5.48
C ILE A 65 -12.05 11.61 5.11
N ARG A 66 -13.05 12.08 4.35
CA ARG A 66 -13.21 13.51 4.00
C ARG A 66 -13.30 14.39 5.25
N ALA A 67 -14.16 14.02 6.19
CA ALA A 67 -14.35 14.77 7.44
C ALA A 67 -13.08 14.83 8.30
N ALA A 68 -12.28 13.76 8.31
CA ALA A 68 -11.03 13.70 9.07
C ALA A 68 -9.86 14.46 8.41
N ASN A 69 -9.97 14.83 7.14
CA ASN A 69 -8.90 15.47 6.36
C ASN A 69 -9.37 16.75 5.66
N PRO A 70 -9.90 17.75 6.39
CA PRO A 70 -10.53 18.93 5.78
C PRO A 70 -9.55 19.84 5.01
N GLU A 71 -8.25 19.73 5.29
CA GLU A 71 -7.19 20.52 4.64
C GLU A 71 -6.51 19.81 3.46
N ALA A 72 -6.93 18.58 3.15
CA ALA A 72 -6.38 17.80 2.05
C ALA A 72 -7.42 17.56 0.96
N GLU A 73 -6.94 17.44 -0.28
CA GLU A 73 -7.76 16.97 -1.39
C GLU A 73 -7.97 15.45 -1.25
N VAL A 74 -9.17 15.02 -0.88
CA VAL A 74 -9.53 13.60 -0.81
C VAL A 74 -10.04 13.13 -2.18
N ILE A 75 -9.23 12.35 -2.87
CA ILE A 75 -9.44 11.92 -4.26
C ILE A 75 -9.88 10.45 -4.26
N LEU A 76 -11.11 10.20 -4.72
CA LEU A 76 -11.58 8.86 -5.05
C LEU A 76 -11.25 8.58 -6.52
N VAL A 77 -10.30 7.69 -6.77
CA VAL A 77 -9.99 7.19 -8.12
C VAL A 77 -11.03 6.12 -8.49
N THR A 78 -11.78 6.37 -9.54
CA THR A 78 -12.81 5.50 -10.11
C THR A 78 -12.45 5.12 -11.54
N ALA A 79 -13.20 4.19 -12.14
CA ALA A 79 -12.99 3.85 -13.55
C ALA A 79 -13.21 5.06 -14.48
N GLU A 80 -14.03 6.03 -14.08
CA GLU A 80 -14.41 7.20 -14.88
C GLU A 80 -13.33 8.27 -14.92
N ASN A 81 -12.58 8.44 -13.83
CA ASN A 81 -11.55 9.49 -13.72
C ASN A 81 -10.12 8.94 -13.81
N LEU A 82 -9.94 7.62 -13.87
CA LEU A 82 -8.66 6.93 -13.84
C LEU A 82 -7.63 7.50 -14.82
N ASP A 83 -8.04 7.74 -16.06
CA ASP A 83 -7.16 8.20 -17.14
C ASP A 83 -6.57 9.59 -16.85
N SER A 84 -7.19 10.38 -15.96
CA SER A 84 -6.69 11.70 -15.55
C SER A 84 -5.42 11.62 -14.70
N PHE A 85 -5.12 10.43 -14.16
CA PHE A 85 -3.97 10.17 -13.31
C PHE A 85 -2.87 9.35 -13.99
N VAL A 86 -3.04 9.02 -15.28
CA VAL A 86 -2.01 8.29 -16.03
C VAL A 86 -1.03 9.32 -16.62
N LEU A 87 0.22 9.27 -16.16
CA LEU A 87 1.30 10.08 -16.73
C LEU A 87 1.71 9.52 -18.10
N PRO A 88 1.81 10.36 -19.16
CA PRO A 88 2.21 9.90 -20.49
C PRO A 88 3.55 9.16 -20.54
N GLU A 89 4.52 9.62 -19.76
CA GLU A 89 5.86 9.04 -19.61
C GLU A 89 5.88 7.75 -18.76
N HIS A 90 4.81 7.51 -17.99
CA HIS A 90 4.66 6.36 -17.11
C HIS A 90 3.26 5.76 -17.26
N PRO A 91 2.92 5.19 -18.45
CA PRO A 91 1.62 4.57 -18.64
C PRO A 91 1.46 3.37 -17.71
N PHE A 92 0.22 2.98 -17.44
CA PHE A 92 -0.01 1.72 -16.74
C PHE A 92 0.50 0.53 -17.54
N HIS A 93 1.02 -0.45 -16.81
CA HIS A 93 1.38 -1.74 -17.36
C HIS A 93 0.15 -2.40 -18.00
N PRO A 94 0.28 -3.04 -19.18
CA PRO A 94 -0.83 -3.72 -19.87
C PRO A 94 -1.57 -4.79 -19.06
N ILE A 95 -1.01 -5.23 -17.92
CA ILE A 95 -1.66 -6.16 -16.99
C ILE A 95 -2.89 -5.53 -16.30
N TYR A 96 -2.89 -4.21 -16.09
CA TYR A 96 -3.87 -3.51 -15.27
C TYR A 96 -5.34 -3.90 -15.54
N PRO A 97 -5.82 -3.93 -16.80
CA PRO A 97 -7.20 -4.35 -17.08
C PRO A 97 -7.50 -5.82 -16.72
N HIS A 98 -6.50 -6.70 -16.63
CA HIS A 98 -6.65 -8.11 -16.31
C HIS A 98 -6.58 -8.42 -14.80
N LEU A 99 -6.17 -7.44 -13.99
CA LEU A 99 -6.11 -7.57 -12.53
C LEU A 99 -7.51 -7.66 -11.91
N SER A 100 -7.60 -8.36 -10.77
CA SER A 100 -8.78 -8.29 -9.90
C SER A 100 -9.01 -6.87 -9.39
N TYR A 101 -10.21 -6.51 -8.91
CA TYR A 101 -10.43 -5.16 -8.35
C TYR A 101 -9.56 -4.87 -7.13
N VAL A 102 -9.28 -5.89 -6.32
CA VAL A 102 -8.33 -5.79 -5.19
C VAL A 102 -6.92 -5.48 -5.71
N HIS A 103 -6.45 -6.22 -6.72
CA HIS A 103 -5.12 -6.00 -7.29
C HIS A 103 -5.00 -4.69 -8.09
N ARG A 104 -6.09 -4.19 -8.68
CA ARG A 104 -6.10 -2.84 -9.26
C ARG A 104 -5.85 -1.79 -8.19
N SER A 105 -6.47 -1.91 -7.02
CA SER A 105 -6.22 -1.03 -5.88
C SER A 105 -4.76 -1.14 -5.39
N ASP A 106 -4.18 -2.34 -5.32
CA ASP A 106 -2.77 -2.53 -4.96
C ASP A 106 -1.80 -1.89 -5.96
N TYR A 107 -2.07 -2.09 -7.25
CA TYR A 107 -1.28 -1.48 -8.33
C TYR A 107 -1.37 0.04 -8.30
N LEU A 108 -2.58 0.60 -8.19
CA LEU A 108 -2.80 2.04 -8.11
C LEU A 108 -2.18 2.65 -6.88
N ARG A 109 -2.22 1.97 -5.73
CA ARG A 109 -1.54 2.41 -4.53
C ARG A 109 -0.05 2.61 -4.82
N CYS A 110 0.62 1.63 -5.40
CA CYS A 110 2.03 1.77 -5.79
C CYS A 110 2.25 2.94 -6.77
N TYR A 111 1.44 3.02 -7.83
CA TYR A 111 1.54 4.05 -8.86
C TYR A 111 1.40 5.46 -8.28
N LEU A 112 0.31 5.71 -7.56
CA LEU A 112 -0.01 7.02 -7.00
C LEU A 112 1.04 7.45 -5.98
N MET A 113 1.48 6.52 -5.13
CA MET A 113 2.48 6.79 -4.10
C MET A 113 3.87 7.06 -4.69
N HIS A 114 4.23 6.42 -5.80
CA HIS A 114 5.50 6.67 -6.47
C HIS A 114 5.50 8.00 -7.23
N HIS A 115 4.45 8.27 -8.02
CA HIS A 115 4.41 9.40 -8.95
C HIS A 115 3.85 10.70 -8.35
N TYR A 116 2.89 10.61 -7.44
CA TYR A 116 2.24 11.78 -6.84
C TYR A 116 2.56 11.95 -5.36
N GLY A 117 2.77 10.87 -4.62
CA GLY A 117 2.91 10.91 -3.17
C GLY A 117 1.63 11.35 -2.47
N GLY A 118 1.76 11.86 -1.25
CA GLY A 118 0.62 12.20 -0.39
C GLY A 118 0.32 11.06 0.57
N ALA A 119 -0.96 10.82 0.86
CA ALA A 119 -1.41 9.70 1.66
C ALA A 119 -2.34 8.78 0.89
N TYR A 120 -2.26 7.49 1.16
CA TYR A 120 -3.20 6.49 0.69
C TYR A 120 -3.98 5.92 1.87
N THR A 121 -5.27 5.64 1.66
CA THR A 121 -6.04 4.84 2.62
C THR A 121 -7.05 3.93 1.92
N ASP A 122 -7.24 2.74 2.48
CA ASP A 122 -8.41 1.92 2.17
C ASP A 122 -9.68 2.67 2.59
N ILE A 123 -10.78 2.45 1.88
CA ILE A 123 -12.05 3.10 2.20
C ILE A 123 -12.65 2.46 3.47
N LYS A 124 -12.24 2.96 4.63
CA LYS A 124 -12.66 2.53 5.98
C LYS A 124 -12.91 3.77 6.82
N ARG A 125 -13.71 3.64 7.88
CA ARG A 125 -13.92 4.76 8.82
C ARG A 125 -12.58 5.18 9.41
N GLN A 126 -12.25 6.46 9.29
CA GLN A 126 -10.95 7.01 9.68
C GLN A 126 -10.99 7.49 11.14
N ARG A 127 -9.93 7.26 11.93
CA ARG A 127 -9.82 7.77 13.31
C ARG A 127 -8.98 9.04 13.44
N GLY A 128 -7.95 9.19 12.60
CA GLY A 128 -7.03 10.33 12.64
C GLY A 128 -6.84 10.98 11.27
N SER A 129 -6.33 12.20 11.28
CA SER A 129 -6.01 12.99 10.08
C SER A 129 -4.74 12.43 9.42
N LEU A 130 -4.84 11.99 8.17
CA LEU A 130 -3.68 11.68 7.33
C LEU A 130 -2.97 12.96 6.86
N THR A 131 -3.64 14.12 6.92
CA THR A 131 -2.96 15.41 6.76
C THR A 131 -1.87 15.59 7.80
N ASP A 132 -2.08 15.16 9.05
CA ASP A 132 -1.06 15.25 10.10
C ASP A 132 0.16 14.36 9.76
N ALA A 133 -0.08 13.20 9.14
CA ALA A 133 1.00 12.32 8.67
C ALA A 133 1.81 12.97 7.53
N ILE A 134 1.14 13.69 6.63
CA ILE A 134 1.77 14.47 5.54
C ILE A 134 2.59 15.63 6.12
N ASP A 135 2.07 16.34 7.11
CA ASP A 135 2.77 17.44 7.77
C ASP A 135 4.03 16.95 8.48
N ILE A 136 3.97 15.81 9.18
CA ILE A 136 5.16 15.17 9.78
C ILE A 136 6.21 14.87 8.70
N LEU A 137 5.82 14.32 7.55
CA LEU A 137 6.77 14.09 6.45
C LEU A 137 7.38 15.40 5.95
N ASN A 138 6.60 16.47 5.83
CA ASN A 138 7.12 17.76 5.38
C ASN A 138 8.05 18.42 6.40
N ASP A 139 7.82 18.21 7.70
CA ASP A 139 8.68 18.69 8.78
C ASP A 139 9.94 17.83 8.99
N ARG A 140 9.93 16.58 8.51
CA ARG A 140 11.00 15.58 8.70
C ARG A 140 11.49 15.02 7.38
N ALA A 141 12.47 15.70 6.80
CA ALA A 141 13.09 15.31 5.52
C ALA A 141 13.80 13.95 5.57
N ASP A 142 14.18 13.47 6.76
CA ASP A 142 14.78 12.14 6.96
C ASP A 142 13.77 11.00 6.82
N LEU A 143 12.48 11.27 6.95
CA LEU A 143 11.39 10.30 6.84
C LEU A 143 10.86 10.20 5.41
N TRP A 144 10.50 8.97 5.04
CA TRP A 144 9.87 8.63 3.77
C TRP A 144 8.43 8.17 3.94
N ILE A 145 8.10 7.52 5.06
CA ILE A 145 6.75 7.03 5.38
C ILE A 145 6.35 7.44 6.79
N VAL A 146 5.10 7.88 6.93
CA VAL A 146 4.41 8.03 8.20
C VAL A 146 3.10 7.27 8.13
N GLY A 147 2.82 6.35 9.05
CA GLY A 147 1.59 5.55 9.01
C GLY A 147 1.29 4.85 10.32
N ALA A 148 0.26 4.02 10.35
CA ALA A 148 -0.01 3.16 11.50
C ALA A 148 0.78 1.85 11.38
N SER A 149 1.09 1.16 12.48
CA SER A 149 1.71 -0.18 12.41
C SER A 149 0.79 -1.21 11.73
N GLN A 150 1.32 -2.36 11.34
CA GLN A 150 0.47 -3.46 10.85
C GLN A 150 -0.36 -4.08 11.98
N ASP A 151 -1.65 -4.31 11.68
CA ASP A 151 -2.54 -5.08 12.54
C ASP A 151 -2.40 -6.58 12.26
N GLY A 152 -1.49 -7.22 13.01
CA GLY A 152 -1.32 -8.67 13.00
C GLY A 152 -0.22 -9.16 12.05
N LEU A 153 -0.08 -10.48 11.96
CA LEU A 153 1.02 -11.10 11.23
C LEU A 153 0.85 -10.89 9.72
N PRO A 154 1.92 -10.50 9.00
CA PRO A 154 1.86 -10.31 7.58
C PRO A 154 1.59 -11.63 6.87
N ALA A 155 1.01 -11.50 5.69
CA ALA A 155 0.74 -12.61 4.81
C ALA A 155 2.04 -13.29 4.39
N ARG A 156 2.02 -14.61 4.18
CA ARG A 156 3.23 -15.32 3.80
C ARG A 156 3.71 -14.87 2.41
N ILE A 157 4.95 -14.42 2.32
CA ILE A 157 5.55 -13.89 1.08
C ILE A 157 5.79 -15.03 0.09
N ASP A 158 6.43 -16.10 0.54
CA ASP A 158 6.80 -17.26 -0.28
C ASP A 158 6.80 -18.58 0.51
N GLY A 159 6.12 -18.61 1.67
CA GLY A 159 5.87 -19.85 2.38
C GLY A 159 7.00 -20.35 3.27
N GLU A 160 7.87 -19.45 3.77
CA GLU A 160 8.90 -19.61 4.85
C GLU A 160 10.33 -19.22 4.45
N SER A 161 10.54 -18.32 3.50
CA SER A 161 11.89 -17.75 3.35
C SER A 161 12.35 -17.03 4.62
N ARG A 162 13.64 -16.73 4.64
CA ARG A 162 14.19 -15.84 5.67
C ARG A 162 13.51 -14.47 5.64
N LEU A 163 13.25 -13.94 4.44
CA LEU A 163 12.58 -12.65 4.28
C LEU A 163 11.17 -12.69 4.89
N ASP A 164 10.39 -13.73 4.60
CA ASP A 164 9.07 -13.96 5.21
C ASP A 164 9.13 -13.98 6.74
N ARG A 165 10.06 -14.78 7.30
CA ARG A 165 10.23 -14.85 8.76
C ARG A 165 10.62 -13.51 9.37
N ASP A 166 11.49 -12.75 8.72
CA ASP A 166 11.97 -11.48 9.24
C ASP A 166 10.89 -10.41 9.15
N CYS A 167 10.11 -10.31 8.06
CA CYS A 167 8.93 -9.45 8.02
C CYS A 167 7.92 -9.83 9.11
N ARG A 168 7.61 -11.12 9.27
CA ARG A 168 6.65 -11.59 10.29
C ARG A 168 7.11 -11.38 11.73
N ARG A 169 8.42 -11.38 11.99
CA ARG A 169 8.97 -11.10 13.33
C ARG A 169 8.97 -9.62 13.68
N ASN A 170 8.98 -8.76 12.67
CA ASN A 170 9.11 -7.31 12.80
C ASN A 170 7.85 -6.58 12.32
N TYR A 171 6.70 -7.26 12.22
CA TYR A 171 5.49 -6.69 11.62
C TYR A 171 5.00 -5.42 12.33
N ASP A 172 5.24 -5.34 13.64
CA ASP A 172 4.86 -4.24 14.52
C ASP A 172 5.68 -2.96 14.27
N ILE A 173 6.79 -3.06 13.53
CA ILE A 173 7.59 -1.93 13.07
C ILE A 173 7.46 -1.69 11.57
N LEU A 174 6.51 -2.35 10.91
CA LEU A 174 6.15 -2.09 9.51
C LEU A 174 4.85 -1.28 9.44
N PRO A 175 4.74 -0.33 8.49
CA PRO A 175 3.52 0.41 8.29
C PRO A 175 2.44 -0.49 7.66
N SER A 176 1.19 -0.28 8.06
CA SER A 176 0.03 -0.85 7.40
C SER A 176 -0.06 -0.39 5.94
N GLY A 177 -0.25 -1.34 5.03
CA GLY A 177 -0.53 -1.04 3.62
C GLY A 177 -1.87 -0.34 3.39
N GLY A 178 -2.74 -0.30 4.41
CA GLY A 178 -4.09 0.22 4.31
C GLY A 178 -4.26 1.68 4.71
N ALA A 179 -3.27 2.34 5.33
CA ALA A 179 -3.32 3.77 5.68
C ALA A 179 -1.93 4.33 6.01
N PHE A 180 -1.39 5.19 5.14
CA PHE A 180 -0.09 5.85 5.35
C PHE A 180 0.09 7.08 4.45
N ALA A 181 0.95 8.00 4.87
CA ALA A 181 1.55 9.04 4.04
C ALA A 181 2.94 8.62 3.56
N ILE A 182 3.32 9.02 2.35
CA ILE A 182 4.61 8.68 1.74
C ILE A 182 5.15 9.79 0.85
N ARG A 183 6.47 9.91 0.85
CA ARG A 183 7.20 10.78 -0.07
C ARG A 183 7.37 10.11 -1.44
N PRO A 184 7.01 10.78 -2.54
CA PRO A 184 7.19 10.22 -3.88
C PRO A 184 8.67 10.13 -4.25
N GLN A 185 8.97 9.28 -5.23
CA GLN A 185 10.32 9.16 -5.82
C GLN A 185 11.48 8.92 -4.84
N THR A 186 11.21 8.28 -3.70
CA THR A 186 12.25 7.78 -2.79
C THR A 186 12.87 6.49 -3.34
N ALA A 187 14.00 6.05 -2.78
CA ALA A 187 14.57 4.74 -3.15
C ALA A 187 13.55 3.61 -2.91
N LEU A 188 12.75 3.72 -1.82
CA LEU A 188 11.68 2.78 -1.51
C LEU A 188 10.58 2.77 -2.58
N THR A 189 9.99 3.91 -2.92
CA THR A 189 8.88 3.91 -3.91
C THR A 189 9.36 3.57 -5.31
N THR A 190 10.61 3.92 -5.66
CA THR A 190 11.22 3.53 -6.93
C THR A 190 11.43 2.02 -7.02
N ALA A 191 11.95 1.39 -5.96
CA ALA A 191 12.09 -0.06 -5.90
C ALA A 191 10.72 -0.77 -5.85
N TRP A 192 9.73 -0.19 -5.17
CA TRP A 192 8.37 -0.70 -5.13
C TRP A 192 7.75 -0.72 -6.53
N TRP A 193 7.83 0.41 -7.23
CA TRP A 193 7.32 0.55 -8.59
C TRP A 193 8.01 -0.41 -9.57
N ALA A 194 9.33 -0.52 -9.50
CA ALA A 194 10.09 -1.44 -10.34
C ALA A 194 9.70 -2.91 -10.09
N GLU A 195 9.57 -3.33 -8.84
CA GLU A 195 9.23 -4.71 -8.49
C GLU A 195 7.76 -5.05 -8.85
N VAL A 196 6.82 -4.12 -8.68
CA VAL A 196 5.44 -4.31 -9.12
C VAL A 196 5.37 -4.49 -10.63
N ASN A 197 6.10 -3.69 -11.41
CA ASN A 197 6.16 -3.85 -12.87
C ASN A 197 6.85 -5.15 -13.28
N ARG A 198 7.94 -5.56 -12.61
CA ARG A 198 8.59 -6.85 -12.88
C ARG A 198 7.67 -8.04 -12.62
N ARG A 199 6.83 -7.97 -11.57
CA ARG A 199 5.79 -8.98 -11.31
C ARG A 199 4.69 -8.90 -12.36
N ALA A 200 4.30 -7.70 -12.77
CA ALA A 200 3.34 -7.49 -13.84
C ALA A 200 3.79 -8.12 -15.17
N ASP A 201 5.07 -7.96 -15.55
CA ASP A 201 5.66 -8.63 -16.71
C ASP A 201 5.50 -10.15 -16.63
N TYR A 202 5.85 -10.74 -15.48
CA TYR A 202 5.76 -12.19 -15.26
C TYR A 202 4.32 -12.73 -15.38
N TYR A 203 3.34 -12.01 -14.80
CA TYR A 203 1.95 -12.48 -14.76
C TYR A 203 1.12 -12.11 -15.99
N TYR A 204 1.58 -11.19 -16.84
CA TYR A 204 0.76 -10.61 -17.90
C TYR A 204 0.12 -11.68 -18.82
N ASP A 205 0.92 -12.59 -19.35
CA ASP A 205 0.44 -13.65 -20.24
C ASP A 205 -0.54 -14.62 -19.55
N LEU A 206 -0.31 -14.90 -18.27
CA LEU A 206 -1.18 -15.77 -17.48
C LEU A 206 -2.53 -15.10 -17.20
N THR A 207 -2.54 -13.79 -16.92
CA THR A 207 -3.77 -13.04 -16.63
C THR A 207 -4.62 -12.76 -17.87
N LYS A 208 -4.02 -12.76 -19.08
CA LYS A 208 -4.79 -12.66 -20.33
C LYS A 208 -5.75 -13.83 -20.51
N THR A 209 -5.32 -15.03 -20.12
CA THR A 209 -6.13 -16.26 -20.20
C THR A 209 -6.99 -16.47 -18.96
N ASN A 210 -6.53 -15.99 -17.80
CA ASN A 210 -7.21 -16.15 -16.52
C ASN A 210 -7.26 -14.80 -15.77
N PRO A 211 -8.20 -13.89 -16.10
CA PRO A 211 -8.30 -12.57 -15.48
C PRO A 211 -8.89 -12.64 -14.06
N GLY A 212 -8.60 -11.63 -13.23
CA GLY A 212 -8.93 -11.66 -11.80
C GLY A 212 -10.38 -11.37 -11.42
N GLY A 213 -11.17 -10.77 -12.32
CA GLY A 213 -12.57 -10.42 -12.02
C GLY A 213 -12.69 -9.50 -10.81
N ILE A 214 -13.64 -9.77 -9.91
CA ILE A 214 -13.88 -8.93 -8.73
C ILE A 214 -12.85 -9.26 -7.63
N TRP A 215 -12.77 -10.54 -7.25
CA TRP A 215 -12.09 -10.97 -6.03
C TRP A 215 -10.77 -11.72 -6.26
N GLY A 216 -10.37 -11.97 -7.51
CA GLY A 216 -9.20 -12.79 -7.81
C GLY A 216 -9.43 -14.26 -7.51
N ARG A 217 -8.41 -14.91 -6.95
CA ARG A 217 -8.44 -16.30 -6.51
C ARG A 217 -9.07 -16.40 -5.11
N ASP A 218 -9.70 -17.53 -4.80
CA ASP A 218 -10.09 -17.85 -3.42
C ASP A 218 -8.84 -18.21 -2.61
N ASP A 219 -8.26 -17.21 -1.92
CA ASP A 219 -7.05 -17.37 -1.12
C ASP A 219 -7.37 -17.47 0.38
N PRO A 220 -6.82 -18.47 1.10
CA PRO A 220 -6.93 -18.57 2.54
C PRO A 220 -6.31 -17.33 3.21
N GLY A 221 -7.11 -16.60 3.99
CA GLY A 221 -6.68 -15.36 4.68
C GLY A 221 -7.40 -14.11 4.20
N ILE A 222 -8.13 -14.15 3.09
CA ILE A 222 -9.11 -13.11 2.76
C ILE A 222 -10.41 -13.41 3.52
N ASP A 223 -10.65 -12.66 4.61
CA ASP A 223 -11.89 -12.75 5.39
C ASP A 223 -13.06 -12.08 4.64
N ASN A 224 -13.69 -12.86 3.76
CA ASN A 224 -14.77 -12.43 2.86
C ASN A 224 -16.18 -12.54 3.47
N VAL A 225 -16.28 -12.53 4.80
CA VAL A 225 -17.56 -12.73 5.50
C VAL A 225 -18.43 -11.47 5.38
N GLY A 226 -19.33 -11.47 4.40
CA GLY A 226 -20.27 -10.39 4.09
C GLY A 226 -20.68 -10.29 2.62
N ALA A 227 -20.05 -11.05 1.71
CA ALA A 227 -20.25 -10.91 0.26
C ALA A 227 -21.49 -11.63 -0.34
N GLY A 228 -22.30 -12.32 0.48
CA GLY A 228 -23.43 -13.12 -0.04
C GLY A 228 -23.02 -14.26 -0.99
N ASP A 229 -24.01 -14.92 -1.61
CA ASP A 229 -23.89 -16.16 -2.39
C ASP A 229 -23.15 -16.05 -3.74
N ALA A 230 -22.62 -14.89 -4.13
CA ALA A 230 -21.94 -14.70 -5.42
C ALA A 230 -20.43 -14.43 -5.24
N LYS A 231 -19.72 -15.38 -4.64
CA LYS A 231 -18.26 -15.46 -4.69
C LYS A 231 -17.79 -15.65 -6.15
N ARG A 232 -17.64 -14.55 -6.90
CA ARG A 232 -17.08 -14.55 -8.26
C ARG A 232 -15.55 -14.63 -8.23
N PHE A 233 -15.02 -15.65 -7.56
CA PHE A 233 -13.59 -15.96 -7.66
C PHE A 233 -13.31 -16.60 -9.00
N ASN A 234 -12.14 -16.31 -9.55
CA ASN A 234 -11.56 -17.10 -10.62
C ASN A 234 -10.49 -18.02 -10.00
N PRO A 235 -10.76 -19.33 -9.83
CA PRO A 235 -9.79 -20.26 -9.23
C PRO A 235 -8.51 -20.41 -10.07
N ASN A 236 -8.55 -20.05 -11.35
CA ASN A 236 -7.41 -20.09 -12.25
C ASN A 236 -6.63 -18.77 -12.28
N TYR A 237 -7.08 -17.74 -11.57
CA TYR A 237 -6.37 -16.47 -11.52
C TYR A 237 -4.98 -16.67 -10.88
N PRO A 238 -3.89 -16.27 -11.56
CA PRO A 238 -2.54 -16.70 -11.19
C PRO A 238 -1.90 -15.87 -10.06
N ILE A 239 -2.49 -14.71 -9.72
CA ILE A 239 -1.91 -13.78 -8.76
C ILE A 239 -2.56 -13.97 -7.40
N HIS A 240 -1.76 -14.42 -6.42
CA HIS A 240 -2.20 -14.48 -5.02
C HIS A 240 -2.36 -13.06 -4.44
N TRP A 241 -3.31 -12.87 -3.53
CA TRP A 241 -3.75 -11.54 -3.09
C TRP A 241 -2.65 -10.59 -2.63
N ASN A 242 -1.62 -11.09 -1.94
CA ASN A 242 -0.52 -10.27 -1.39
C ASN A 242 0.62 -9.95 -2.37
N VAL A 243 0.58 -10.47 -3.60
CA VAL A 243 1.72 -10.47 -4.53
C VAL A 243 2.10 -9.08 -5.04
N LEU A 244 1.15 -8.16 -5.22
CA LEU A 244 1.45 -6.81 -5.74
C LEU A 244 1.66 -5.76 -4.64
N GLN A 245 1.26 -6.07 -3.41
CA GLN A 245 1.37 -5.14 -2.27
C GLN A 245 2.29 -5.72 -1.19
N ALA A 246 1.77 -6.49 -0.23
CA ALA A 246 2.49 -6.88 0.98
C ALA A 246 3.83 -7.57 0.67
N ASN A 247 3.86 -8.48 -0.30
CA ASN A 247 5.08 -9.19 -0.70
C ASN A 247 6.16 -8.32 -1.38
N VAL A 248 5.87 -7.04 -1.62
CA VAL A 248 6.80 -6.05 -2.14
C VAL A 248 7.05 -4.96 -1.10
N PHE A 249 5.98 -4.33 -0.64
CA PHE A 249 6.00 -3.15 0.21
C PHE A 249 6.61 -3.44 1.59
N GLU A 250 6.24 -4.55 2.23
CA GLU A 250 6.72 -4.87 3.59
C GLU A 250 8.23 -5.15 3.62
N PRO A 251 8.81 -6.02 2.73
CA PRO A 251 10.25 -6.15 2.61
C PRO A 251 11.01 -4.84 2.40
N LEU A 252 10.46 -3.94 1.58
CA LEU A 252 11.09 -2.63 1.33
C LEU A 252 10.99 -1.72 2.55
N CYS A 253 9.87 -1.77 3.28
CA CYS A 253 9.74 -1.07 4.56
C CYS A 253 10.74 -1.61 5.60
N LEU A 254 10.96 -2.93 5.63
CA LEU A 254 11.97 -3.54 6.49
C LEU A 254 13.40 -3.09 6.10
N LYS A 255 13.70 -3.01 4.79
CA LYS A 255 14.99 -2.50 4.27
C LYS A 255 15.26 -1.05 4.68
N HIS A 256 14.22 -0.22 4.72
CA HIS A 256 14.31 1.23 4.99
C HIS A 256 13.65 1.63 6.31
N GLN A 257 13.74 0.77 7.32
CA GLN A 257 13.04 0.98 8.60
C GLN A 257 13.46 2.27 9.31
N ASP A 258 14.70 2.72 9.11
CA ASP A 258 15.24 4.00 9.61
C ASP A 258 14.55 5.23 9.00
N ARG A 259 13.73 5.05 7.95
CA ARG A 259 13.00 6.11 7.23
C ARG A 259 11.50 6.11 7.52
N ILE A 260 11.06 5.34 8.51
CA ILE A 260 9.65 5.11 8.81
C ILE A 260 9.33 5.59 10.22
N PHE A 261 8.25 6.35 10.34
CA PHE A 261 7.66 6.72 11.62
C PHE A 261 6.26 6.12 11.74
N LEU A 262 5.96 5.47 12.88
CA LEU A 262 4.65 4.87 13.10
C LEU A 262 3.90 5.57 14.22
N ASP A 263 2.64 5.89 13.95
CA ASP A 263 1.76 6.53 14.92
C ASP A 263 0.38 5.89 14.83
N GLU A 264 0.00 5.25 15.93
CA GLU A 264 -1.24 4.48 16.04
C GLU A 264 -2.50 5.34 15.89
N ARG A 265 -2.38 6.68 15.98
CA ARG A 265 -3.49 7.61 15.68
C ARG A 265 -3.97 7.49 14.23
N PHE A 266 -3.13 6.99 13.32
CA PHE A 266 -3.47 6.83 11.90
C PHE A 266 -4.18 5.52 11.58
N HIS A 267 -4.37 4.63 12.56
CA HIS A 267 -5.12 3.39 12.33
C HIS A 267 -6.57 3.67 11.92
N PRO A 268 -7.07 3.03 10.85
CA PRO A 268 -8.49 3.08 10.55
C PRO A 268 -9.29 2.43 11.69
N SER A 269 -10.52 2.87 11.87
CA SER A 269 -11.41 2.31 12.88
C SER A 269 -11.74 0.86 12.58
N ARG A 270 -11.63 0.02 13.62
CA ARG A 270 -12.09 -1.37 13.60
C ARG A 270 -13.59 -1.52 13.91
N LEU A 271 -14.27 -0.42 14.23
CA LEU A 271 -15.72 -0.42 14.43
C LEU A 271 -16.42 -0.48 13.08
N ASP A 272 -17.26 -1.50 12.89
CA ASP A 272 -17.99 -1.73 11.64
C ASP A 272 -17.06 -1.83 10.42
N TYR A 273 -16.01 -2.64 10.59
CA TYR A 273 -14.89 -2.78 9.65
C TYR A 273 -15.28 -3.29 8.24
N ARG A 274 -16.49 -3.86 8.11
CA ARG A 274 -16.97 -4.58 6.94
C ARG A 274 -18.09 -3.82 6.24
#